data_AF-A0A9E8D603-F1
#
_entry.id   AF-A0A9E8D603-F1
#
_cell.length_a   1.000
_cell.length_b   1.000
_cell.length_c   1.000
_cell.angle_alpha   90.00
_cell.angle_beta   90.00
_cell.angle_gamma   90.00
#
_symmetry.space_group_name_H-M   'P 1'
#
loop_
_entity.id
_entity.type
_entity.pdbx_description
1 polymer ?
#
loop_
_entity_poly.entity_id
_entity_poly.type
_entity_poly.pdbx_seq_one_letter_code
_entity_poly.pdbx_strand_id
1 'polypeptide(L)'
;MQAFRLVSYTLLALVLIGCRNDSSDSQENNTESSSNENTALLADVATNAEIPAACGNGGLALGDVVAVTGEHDVHEEADLSSPKIRNDKASEILGRDHYHVIDNSTTVRRLCVQSDWTEVQIQTPDWLTHVKGWVPNAVLREIERHDDGGRIYVEDDFLWDNDTSQFKQQIIATVNKISVENQHCSQLDTASIAKSSSRSTTGDPVFFVTCGSGADAFNVWFRPTDAQDGEAFAARVPLEKNAAADACELAAKQAAINPSTVSFSRIWDLAYIPHVSGRARVVSSFTAKNALNLELKYRIDCLFDGPTLIETNIIESME
;
A
#
# COMPACT_ATOMS: atom_id res chain seq x y z
N MET A 1 8.81 -57.35 23.43
CA MET A 1 8.49 -58.26 22.29
C MET A 1 8.62 -57.40 21.03
N GLN A 2 9.61 -57.68 20.18
CA GLN A 2 9.46 -58.41 18.90
C GLN A 2 8.61 -57.62 17.88
N ALA A 3 9.15 -57.08 16.77
CA ALA A 3 9.83 -57.71 15.61
C ALA A 3 8.82 -58.16 14.51
N PHE A 4 9.05 -58.05 13.19
CA PHE A 4 10.23 -57.65 12.38
C PHE A 4 9.81 -57.33 10.91
N ARG A 5 10.79 -57.20 9.99
CA ARG A 5 10.70 -57.06 8.49
C ARG A 5 10.38 -55.64 7.99
N LEU A 6 11.24 -54.92 7.25
CA LEU A 6 12.60 -55.15 6.70
C LEU A 6 12.71 -56.05 5.46
N VAL A 7 12.73 -55.40 4.28
CA VAL A 7 13.32 -55.75 2.95
C VAL A 7 13.51 -54.39 2.20
N SER A 8 14.59 -53.94 1.53
CA SER A 8 15.96 -54.40 1.18
C SER A 8 16.19 -54.91 -0.27
N TYR A 9 17.41 -54.65 -0.79
CA TYR A 9 18.03 -55.19 -2.04
C TYR A 9 17.54 -54.62 -3.41
N THR A 10 18.39 -54.27 -4.40
CA THR A 10 19.87 -54.17 -4.46
C THR A 10 20.36 -53.08 -5.45
N LEU A 11 21.57 -52.59 -5.18
CA LEU A 11 22.55 -51.93 -6.07
C LEU A 11 22.82 -52.69 -7.40
N LEU A 12 23.17 -51.96 -8.47
CA LEU A 12 24.22 -52.37 -9.43
C LEU A 12 24.87 -51.13 -10.09
N ALA A 13 26.14 -51.22 -10.52
CA ALA A 13 26.91 -50.11 -11.09
C ALA A 13 28.02 -50.59 -12.05
N LEU A 14 28.55 -49.67 -12.89
CA LEU A 14 29.71 -49.83 -13.80
C LEU A 14 29.46 -50.81 -14.99
N VAL A 15 30.14 -50.76 -16.14
CA VAL A 15 31.56 -50.43 -16.43
C VAL A 15 31.76 -49.60 -17.72
N LEU A 16 32.91 -48.92 -17.75
CA LEU A 16 33.61 -48.15 -18.81
C LEU A 16 33.75 -48.80 -20.20
N ILE A 17 34.11 -47.98 -21.21
CA ILE A 17 35.16 -48.15 -22.27
C ILE A 17 34.78 -47.25 -23.48
N GLY A 18 35.67 -46.49 -24.13
CA GLY A 18 37.10 -46.26 -23.90
C GLY A 18 37.66 -45.13 -24.79
N CYS A 19 38.98 -44.94 -24.79
CA CYS A 19 39.68 -43.85 -25.50
C CYS A 19 40.74 -44.38 -26.49
N ARG A 20 41.34 -43.46 -27.29
CA ARG A 20 42.53 -43.62 -28.17
C ARG A 20 42.27 -44.33 -29.52
N ASN A 21 43.02 -44.05 -30.60
CA ASN A 21 44.12 -43.08 -30.79
C ASN A 21 44.26 -42.64 -32.27
N ASP A 22 45.20 -41.70 -32.47
CA ASP A 22 46.13 -41.51 -33.60
C ASP A 22 45.97 -40.25 -34.46
N SER A 23 47.09 -39.92 -35.12
CA SER A 23 47.57 -38.56 -35.36
C SER A 23 48.00 -38.33 -36.81
N SER A 24 48.17 -37.04 -37.13
CA SER A 24 49.01 -36.49 -38.20
C SER A 24 48.81 -37.00 -39.62
N ASP A 25 48.35 -36.09 -40.48
CA ASP A 25 49.18 -35.72 -41.62
C ASP A 25 49.14 -34.20 -41.83
N SER A 26 50.10 -33.62 -42.55
CA SER A 26 50.26 -32.16 -42.66
C SER A 26 50.48 -31.67 -44.09
N GLN A 27 49.81 -30.58 -44.48
CA GLN A 27 50.26 -29.71 -45.57
C GLN A 27 49.64 -28.31 -45.51
N GLU A 28 50.39 -27.34 -46.01
CA GLU A 28 50.04 -25.92 -46.06
C GLU A 28 49.18 -25.60 -47.30
N ASN A 29 48.24 -24.66 -47.16
CA ASN A 29 48.17 -23.53 -48.09
C ASN A 29 47.34 -22.36 -47.55
N ASN A 30 47.65 -21.16 -48.04
CA ASN A 30 46.96 -19.92 -47.67
C ASN A 30 45.65 -19.76 -48.45
N THR A 31 44.63 -19.15 -47.83
CA THR A 31 43.78 -18.08 -48.39
C THR A 31 42.94 -17.47 -47.24
N GLU A 32 42.67 -16.17 -47.30
CA GLU A 32 41.96 -15.40 -46.26
C GLU A 32 40.45 -15.69 -46.23
N SER A 33 39.85 -15.68 -45.04
CA SER A 33 38.39 -15.49 -44.88
C SER A 33 38.02 -14.94 -43.49
N SER A 34 38.50 -13.74 -43.17
CA SER A 34 38.24 -13.06 -41.89
C SER A 34 36.88 -12.31 -41.90
N SER A 35 35.76 -13.05 -41.87
CA SER A 35 34.42 -12.43 -41.80
C SER A 35 33.32 -13.42 -41.38
N ASN A 36 33.15 -13.69 -40.07
CA ASN A 36 31.92 -14.36 -39.58
C ASN A 36 31.54 -14.19 -38.09
N GLU A 37 32.21 -13.33 -37.31
CA GLU A 37 31.81 -13.11 -35.89
C GLU A 37 30.91 -11.87 -35.68
N ASN A 38 31.03 -10.82 -36.51
CA ASN A 38 30.21 -9.61 -36.39
C ASN A 38 28.73 -9.77 -36.79
N THR A 39 28.35 -10.87 -37.45
CA THR A 39 26.97 -11.10 -37.91
C THR A 39 26.04 -11.58 -36.80
N ALA A 40 26.59 -12.17 -35.73
CA ALA A 40 25.80 -12.67 -34.60
C ALA A 40 25.36 -11.54 -33.63
N LEU A 41 26.22 -10.54 -33.39
CA LEU A 41 25.94 -9.44 -32.46
C LEU A 41 24.89 -8.43 -32.97
N LEU A 42 24.54 -8.47 -34.25
CA LEU A 42 23.58 -7.56 -34.88
C LEU A 42 22.18 -8.16 -35.08
N ALA A 43 21.97 -9.43 -34.70
CA ALA A 43 20.69 -10.12 -34.87
C ALA A 43 19.73 -9.96 -33.68
N ASP A 44 20.25 -9.72 -32.48
CA ASP A 44 19.48 -9.72 -31.22
C ASP A 44 19.03 -8.32 -30.76
N VAL A 45 19.51 -7.24 -31.40
CA VAL A 45 19.07 -5.86 -31.18
C VAL A 45 17.91 -5.49 -32.13
N ALA A 46 16.99 -6.44 -32.30
CA ALA A 46 15.74 -6.31 -33.06
C ALA A 46 14.50 -6.54 -32.16
N THR A 47 14.68 -6.45 -30.84
CA THR A 47 13.55 -6.17 -29.93
C THR A 47 12.96 -4.81 -30.30
N ASN A 48 11.62 -4.74 -30.31
CA ASN A 48 10.89 -3.58 -30.84
C ASN A 48 10.86 -2.42 -29.83
N ALA A 49 12.04 -1.84 -29.57
CA ALA A 49 12.22 -0.66 -28.73
C ALA A 49 11.62 0.57 -29.45
N GLU A 50 10.35 0.83 -29.16
CA GLU A 50 9.64 2.02 -29.63
C GLU A 50 10.38 3.27 -29.09
N ILE A 51 11.04 3.99 -30.00
CA ILE A 51 11.90 5.12 -29.64
C ILE A 51 11.03 6.18 -28.94
N PRO A 52 11.33 6.59 -27.70
CA PRO A 52 10.50 7.53 -26.96
C PRO A 52 10.30 8.83 -27.75
N ALA A 53 9.06 9.31 -27.79
CA ALA A 53 8.73 10.52 -28.55
C ALA A 53 9.53 11.72 -28.06
N ALA A 54 9.93 12.63 -28.96
CA ALA A 54 10.61 13.85 -28.57
C ALA A 54 9.66 14.82 -27.85
N CYS A 55 10.16 15.50 -26.82
CA CYS A 55 9.40 16.46 -26.02
C CYS A 55 10.20 17.74 -25.74
N GLY A 56 9.53 18.89 -25.71
CA GLY A 56 10.14 20.21 -25.46
C GLY A 56 11.38 20.46 -26.33
N ASN A 57 12.50 20.84 -25.69
CA ASN A 57 13.76 21.20 -26.38
C ASN A 57 14.61 19.98 -26.76
N GLY A 58 13.99 18.96 -27.39
CA GLY A 58 14.68 17.73 -27.80
C GLY A 58 14.92 16.72 -26.68
N GLY A 59 14.12 16.80 -25.61
CA GLY A 59 14.07 15.80 -24.54
C GLY A 59 13.36 14.51 -24.95
N LEU A 60 13.42 13.51 -24.07
CA LEU A 60 12.74 12.22 -24.23
C LEU A 60 11.44 12.19 -23.44
N ALA A 61 10.32 11.93 -24.12
CA ALA A 61 9.03 11.75 -23.46
C ALA A 61 9.02 10.42 -22.72
N LEU A 62 8.73 10.46 -21.43
CA LEU A 62 8.52 9.26 -20.61
C LEU A 62 7.04 9.15 -20.21
N GLY A 63 6.71 8.07 -19.52
CA GLY A 63 5.36 7.83 -19.02
C GLY A 63 5.30 6.90 -17.81
N ASP A 64 6.45 6.52 -17.25
CA ASP A 64 6.58 5.72 -16.05
C ASP A 64 6.32 6.55 -14.77
N VAL A 65 6.11 5.86 -13.65
CA VAL A 65 5.85 6.48 -12.35
C VAL A 65 7.01 6.18 -11.42
N VAL A 66 7.64 7.24 -10.91
CA VAL A 66 8.81 7.25 -10.04
C VAL A 66 8.44 7.78 -8.65
N ALA A 67 9.24 7.43 -7.65
CA ALA A 67 9.16 8.03 -6.32
C ALA A 67 10.13 9.22 -6.21
N VAL A 68 9.92 10.01 -5.17
CA VAL A 68 10.73 11.18 -4.84
C VAL A 68 11.58 10.87 -3.60
N THR A 69 12.77 11.46 -3.52
CA THR A 69 13.63 11.46 -2.33
C THR A 69 13.90 12.90 -1.92
N GLY A 70 13.57 13.24 -0.67
CA GLY A 70 13.72 14.60 -0.12
C GLY A 70 12.53 15.52 -0.44
N GLU A 71 12.56 16.73 0.13
CA GLU A 71 11.57 17.79 -0.09
C GLU A 71 12.09 18.79 -1.14
N HIS A 72 11.35 19.00 -2.22
CA HIS A 72 11.79 19.77 -3.39
C HIS A 72 10.68 20.64 -4.00
N ASP A 73 11.01 21.90 -4.30
CA ASP A 73 10.14 22.80 -5.05
C ASP A 73 9.93 22.33 -6.51
N VAL A 74 8.76 22.64 -7.07
CA VAL A 74 8.46 22.42 -8.50
C VAL A 74 8.61 23.73 -9.27
N HIS A 75 9.33 23.71 -10.40
CA HIS A 75 9.66 24.89 -11.21
C HIS A 75 8.85 24.96 -12.53
N GLU A 76 8.65 26.16 -13.06
CA GLU A 76 7.96 26.40 -14.35
C GLU A 76 8.78 25.93 -15.57
N GLU A 77 10.10 26.05 -15.52
CA GLU A 77 11.06 25.61 -16.55
C GLU A 77 12.22 24.78 -15.94
N ALA A 78 13.03 24.16 -16.79
CA ALA A 78 14.15 23.28 -16.45
C ALA A 78 15.40 24.02 -15.91
N ASP A 79 15.23 24.91 -14.93
CA ASP A 79 16.29 25.73 -14.33
C ASP A 79 15.99 26.03 -12.84
N LEU A 80 17.01 25.96 -11.96
CA LEU A 80 16.86 26.27 -10.53
C LEU A 80 16.52 27.75 -10.27
N SER A 81 16.79 28.62 -11.24
CA SER A 81 16.44 30.05 -11.24
C SER A 81 15.09 30.34 -11.90
N SER A 82 14.43 29.35 -12.51
CA SER A 82 13.04 29.44 -12.96
C SER A 82 12.12 29.78 -11.77
N PRO A 83 11.04 30.56 -11.97
CA PRO A 83 9.98 30.68 -10.98
C PRO A 83 9.49 29.31 -10.49
N LYS A 84 9.15 29.26 -9.20
CA LYS A 84 8.51 28.13 -8.54
C LYS A 84 7.01 28.19 -8.79
N ILE A 85 6.38 27.06 -9.05
CA ILE A 85 4.95 26.98 -9.36
C ILE A 85 4.15 27.30 -8.09
N ARG A 86 3.39 28.40 -8.16
CA ARG A 86 2.58 28.90 -7.04
C ARG A 86 1.38 28.00 -6.77
N ASN A 87 1.16 27.67 -5.51
CA ASN A 87 -0.06 27.03 -5.04
C ASN A 87 -1.07 28.12 -4.70
N ASP A 88 -1.80 28.60 -5.71
CA ASP A 88 -2.73 29.72 -5.57
C ASP A 88 -3.76 29.49 -4.46
N LYS A 89 -4.37 28.29 -4.42
CA LYS A 89 -5.37 27.92 -3.42
C LYS A 89 -4.83 27.99 -1.99
N ALA A 90 -3.61 27.48 -1.74
CA ALA A 90 -2.98 27.62 -0.43
C ALA A 90 -2.60 29.08 -0.13
N SER A 91 -2.16 29.82 -1.15
CA SER A 91 -1.72 31.21 -1.01
C SER A 91 -2.87 32.16 -0.66
N GLU A 92 -4.03 31.98 -1.30
CA GLU A 92 -5.26 32.73 -1.03
C GLU A 92 -5.80 32.44 0.38
N ILE A 93 -5.84 31.17 0.78
CA ILE A 93 -6.35 30.75 2.10
C ILE A 93 -5.44 31.20 3.25
N LEU A 94 -4.12 31.21 3.04
CA LEU A 94 -3.13 31.49 4.09
C LEU A 94 -2.57 32.92 4.05
N GLY A 95 -2.99 33.75 3.08
CA GLY A 95 -2.68 35.19 3.01
C GLY A 95 -1.21 35.53 2.72
N ARG A 96 -0.45 34.58 2.17
CA ARG A 96 0.97 34.71 1.81
C ARG A 96 1.30 33.70 0.70
N ASP A 97 2.35 33.94 -0.08
CA ASP A 97 2.71 33.02 -1.15
C ASP A 97 3.15 31.65 -0.62
N HIS A 98 2.53 30.61 -1.18
CA HIS A 98 2.83 29.20 -0.99
C HIS A 98 3.08 28.57 -2.37
N TYR A 99 4.01 27.63 -2.44
CA TYR A 99 4.43 26.98 -3.68
C TYR A 99 4.08 25.49 -3.68
N HIS A 100 4.08 24.87 -4.85
CA HIS A 100 4.01 23.43 -4.99
C HIS A 100 5.38 22.81 -4.70
N VAL A 101 5.35 21.79 -3.86
CA VAL A 101 6.48 21.02 -3.37
C VAL A 101 6.14 19.54 -3.55
N ILE A 102 7.13 18.74 -3.87
CA ILE A 102 7.08 17.27 -3.84
C ILE A 102 8.00 16.76 -2.74
N ASP A 103 7.61 15.66 -2.10
CA ASP A 103 8.31 15.09 -0.94
C ASP A 103 8.41 13.55 -1.03
N ASN A 104 9.07 12.92 -0.05
CA ASN A 104 9.21 11.47 0.07
C ASN A 104 7.90 10.64 -0.03
N SER A 105 6.73 11.23 0.26
CA SER A 105 5.42 10.57 0.13
C SER A 105 4.83 10.66 -1.28
N THR A 106 5.37 11.57 -2.09
CA THR A 106 4.88 11.87 -3.43
C THR A 106 5.34 10.79 -4.43
N THR A 107 4.43 10.38 -5.31
CA THR A 107 4.82 9.68 -6.56
C THR A 107 4.45 10.53 -7.75
N VAL A 108 5.30 10.52 -8.78
CA VAL A 108 5.15 11.37 -9.96
C VAL A 108 5.34 10.59 -11.25
N ARG A 109 4.59 10.95 -12.28
CA ARG A 109 4.79 10.45 -13.64
C ARG A 109 5.83 11.33 -14.33
N ARG A 110 6.89 10.73 -14.88
CA ARG A 110 7.82 11.44 -15.75
C ARG A 110 7.12 11.73 -17.08
N LEU A 111 7.14 12.98 -17.53
CA LEU A 111 6.55 13.42 -18.79
C LEU A 111 7.62 13.70 -19.84
N CYS A 112 8.68 14.44 -19.48
CA CYS A 112 9.73 14.85 -20.40
C CYS A 112 11.08 15.00 -19.69
N VAL A 113 12.13 14.32 -20.15
CA VAL A 113 13.50 14.45 -19.58
C VAL A 113 14.37 15.32 -20.50
N GLN A 114 14.99 16.36 -19.96
CA GLN A 114 15.91 17.28 -20.65
C GLN A 114 17.16 17.54 -19.79
N SER A 115 18.33 17.08 -20.25
CA SER A 115 19.58 17.11 -19.48
C SER A 115 19.37 16.57 -18.06
N ASP A 116 19.61 17.39 -17.05
CA ASP A 116 19.57 17.06 -15.62
C ASP A 116 18.18 17.31 -14.98
N TRP A 117 17.15 17.52 -15.80
CA TRP A 117 15.78 17.86 -15.37
C TRP A 117 14.70 16.96 -15.99
N THR A 118 13.61 16.77 -15.24
CA THR A 118 12.40 16.07 -15.70
C THR A 118 11.16 16.92 -15.43
N GLU A 119 10.32 17.12 -16.45
CA GLU A 119 8.94 17.55 -16.29
C GLU A 119 8.16 16.39 -15.70
N VAL A 120 7.54 16.61 -14.55
CA VAL A 120 6.78 15.62 -13.80
C VAL A 120 5.32 16.04 -13.64
N GLN A 121 4.43 15.06 -13.51
CA GLN A 121 3.04 15.25 -13.07
C GLN A 121 2.81 14.46 -11.79
N ILE A 122 2.24 15.06 -10.75
CA ILE A 122 1.95 14.35 -9.51
C ILE A 122 0.93 13.23 -9.76
N GLN A 123 1.13 12.06 -9.14
CA GLN A 123 0.24 10.89 -9.21
C GLN A 123 -0.29 10.51 -7.82
N THR A 124 0.55 10.66 -6.79
CA THR A 124 0.16 10.57 -5.37
C THR A 124 0.66 11.85 -4.67
N PRO A 125 -0.17 12.57 -3.91
CA PRO A 125 -1.60 12.34 -3.66
C PRO A 125 -2.51 12.68 -4.86
N ASP A 126 -3.71 12.08 -4.89
CA ASP A 126 -4.65 12.18 -6.01
C ASP A 126 -5.19 13.61 -6.22
N TRP A 127 -5.43 14.34 -5.13
CA TRP A 127 -5.90 15.74 -5.15
C TRP A 127 -4.89 16.73 -5.76
N LEU A 128 -3.63 16.33 -5.98
CA LEU A 128 -2.60 17.12 -6.67
C LEU A 128 -2.33 16.68 -8.11
N THR A 129 -3.07 15.73 -8.67
CA THR A 129 -2.81 15.18 -10.03
C THR A 129 -2.92 16.19 -11.18
N HIS A 130 -3.43 17.39 -10.93
CA HIS A 130 -3.43 18.52 -11.87
C HIS A 130 -2.09 19.28 -11.93
N VAL A 131 -1.22 19.12 -10.93
CA VAL A 131 0.07 19.82 -10.82
C VAL A 131 1.10 19.18 -11.73
N LYS A 132 1.78 20.01 -12.51
CA LYS A 132 2.91 19.66 -13.36
C LYS A 132 4.03 20.68 -13.23
N GLY A 133 5.27 20.28 -13.48
CA GLY A 133 6.40 21.19 -13.63
C GLY A 133 7.74 20.46 -13.57
N TRP A 134 8.83 21.21 -13.55
CA TRP A 134 10.20 20.68 -13.66
C TRP A 134 10.85 20.48 -12.29
N VAL A 135 11.55 19.36 -12.15
CA VAL A 135 12.42 19.05 -11.00
C VAL A 135 13.74 18.41 -11.45
N PRO A 136 14.84 18.53 -10.68
CA PRO A 136 16.11 17.91 -11.04
C PRO A 136 16.03 16.38 -11.00
N ASN A 137 16.66 15.69 -11.96
CA ASN A 137 16.65 14.22 -12.07
C ASN A 137 17.13 13.52 -10.79
N ALA A 138 18.04 14.15 -10.05
CA ALA A 138 18.61 13.62 -8.81
C ALA A 138 17.61 13.52 -7.64
N VAL A 139 16.41 14.10 -7.74
CA VAL A 139 15.34 13.97 -6.72
C VAL A 139 14.40 12.79 -7.00
N LEU A 140 14.54 12.15 -8.16
CA LEU A 140 13.66 11.08 -8.64
C LEU A 140 14.37 9.72 -8.57
N ARG A 141 13.69 8.70 -8.06
CA ARG A 141 14.17 7.31 -8.01
C ARG A 141 13.12 6.34 -8.54
N GLU A 142 13.60 5.23 -9.11
CA GLU A 142 12.72 4.14 -9.52
C GLU A 142 12.00 3.53 -8.31
N ILE A 143 10.76 3.08 -8.52
CA ILE A 143 9.97 2.42 -7.46
C ILE A 143 10.38 0.95 -7.42
N GLU A 144 11.03 0.54 -6.33
CA GLU A 144 11.37 -0.87 -6.09
C GLU A 144 10.12 -1.75 -6.03
N ARG A 145 10.22 -2.98 -6.55
CA ARG A 145 9.10 -3.91 -6.68
C ARG A 145 9.49 -5.36 -6.44
N HIS A 146 8.53 -6.13 -5.96
CA HIS A 146 8.55 -7.59 -5.98
C HIS A 146 8.30 -8.14 -7.40
N ASP A 147 8.60 -9.43 -7.61
CA ASP A 147 8.41 -10.12 -8.90
C ASP A 147 6.94 -10.14 -9.40
N ASP A 148 5.98 -9.96 -8.49
CA ASP A 148 4.54 -9.83 -8.80
C ASP A 148 4.10 -8.39 -9.19
N GLY A 149 5.03 -7.43 -9.12
CA GLY A 149 4.81 -6.02 -9.40
C GLY A 149 4.38 -5.18 -8.18
N GLY A 150 4.18 -5.78 -7.00
CA GLY A 150 3.89 -5.07 -5.75
C GLY A 150 5.03 -4.13 -5.35
N ARG A 151 4.71 -2.95 -4.79
CA ARG A 151 5.71 -1.95 -4.38
C ARG A 151 6.45 -2.42 -3.12
N ILE A 152 7.78 -2.40 -3.20
CA ILE A 152 8.66 -2.41 -2.03
C ILE A 152 8.80 -0.96 -1.56
N TYR A 153 8.58 -0.75 -0.27
CA TYR A 153 8.77 0.53 0.41
C TYR A 153 10.13 0.55 1.10
N VAL A 154 10.93 1.59 0.86
CA VAL A 154 12.28 1.80 1.41
C VAL A 154 12.32 3.06 2.29
N GLU A 155 13.41 3.31 3.02
CA GLU A 155 13.49 4.40 4.01
C GLU A 155 13.12 5.79 3.46
N ASP A 156 13.42 6.02 2.17
CA ASP A 156 13.10 7.25 1.42
C ASP A 156 11.62 7.39 1.02
N ASP A 157 10.75 6.40 1.26
CA ASP A 157 9.30 6.54 1.04
C ASP A 157 8.57 7.15 2.24
N PHE A 158 9.26 7.42 3.35
CA PHE A 158 8.64 7.74 4.65
C PHE A 158 9.05 9.12 5.15
N LEU A 159 8.11 9.82 5.80
CA LEU A 159 8.38 11.00 6.61
C LEU A 159 8.66 10.57 8.05
N TRP A 160 9.81 10.96 8.59
CA TRP A 160 10.31 10.48 9.88
C TRP A 160 10.28 11.57 10.95
N ASP A 161 9.53 11.34 12.03
CA ASP A 161 9.45 12.20 13.22
C ASP A 161 10.25 11.64 14.41
N ASN A 162 10.24 12.34 15.54
CA ASN A 162 10.96 11.92 16.75
C ASN A 162 10.44 10.62 17.38
N ASP A 163 9.19 10.21 17.10
CA ASP A 163 8.59 9.01 17.67
C ASP A 163 8.79 7.77 16.79
N THR A 164 8.79 7.96 15.46
CA THR A 164 8.96 6.93 14.43
C THR A 164 10.43 6.66 14.06
N SER A 165 11.29 7.68 14.06
CA SER A 165 12.70 7.57 13.61
C SER A 165 13.58 6.61 14.42
N GLN A 166 13.18 6.23 15.63
CA GLN A 166 13.86 5.20 16.43
C GLN A 166 13.47 3.76 16.02
N PHE A 167 12.43 3.59 15.19
CA PHE A 167 11.85 2.30 14.77
C PHE A 167 11.87 2.11 13.23
N LYS A 168 12.72 2.85 12.50
CA LYS A 168 12.69 2.87 11.01
C LYS A 168 12.64 1.49 10.37
N GLN A 169 13.62 0.63 10.69
CA GLN A 169 13.72 -0.71 10.07
C GLN A 169 12.50 -1.59 10.41
N GLN A 170 11.96 -1.47 11.62
CA GLN A 170 10.76 -2.16 12.05
C GLN A 170 9.51 -1.65 11.30
N ILE A 171 9.34 -0.34 11.19
CA ILE A 171 8.23 0.30 10.45
C ILE A 171 8.29 -0.09 8.98
N ILE A 172 9.46 0.01 8.34
CA ILE A 172 9.67 -0.41 6.94
C ILE A 172 9.31 -1.89 6.75
N ALA A 173 9.79 -2.78 7.63
CA ALA A 173 9.48 -4.21 7.56
C ALA A 173 7.98 -4.50 7.74
N THR A 174 7.33 -3.88 8.73
CA THR A 174 5.89 -4.07 8.98
C THR A 174 5.03 -3.48 7.86
N VAL A 175 5.38 -2.33 7.29
CA VAL A 175 4.62 -1.70 6.19
C VAL A 175 4.70 -2.51 4.89
N ASN A 176 5.87 -3.08 4.56
CA ASN A 176 5.98 -4.03 3.45
C ASN A 176 5.20 -5.33 3.70
N LYS A 177 5.16 -5.81 4.94
CA LYS A 177 4.31 -6.95 5.31
C LYS A 177 2.82 -6.62 5.15
N ILE A 178 2.40 -5.42 5.53
CA ILE A 178 1.02 -4.91 5.35
C ILE A 178 0.66 -4.79 3.85
N SER A 179 1.56 -4.28 3.00
CA SER A 179 1.27 -4.11 1.56
C SER A 179 1.07 -5.43 0.82
N VAL A 180 1.72 -6.50 1.28
CA VAL A 180 1.62 -7.85 0.72
C VAL A 180 0.45 -8.65 1.33
N GLU A 181 0.29 -8.64 2.65
CA GLU A 181 -0.72 -9.46 3.33
C GLU A 181 -2.14 -8.88 3.25
N ASN A 182 -2.29 -7.55 3.13
CA ASN A 182 -3.59 -6.89 3.12
C ASN A 182 -4.00 -6.44 1.71
N GLN A 183 -4.98 -7.15 1.12
CA GLN A 183 -5.49 -6.86 -0.23
C GLN A 183 -6.03 -5.43 -0.44
N HIS A 184 -6.31 -4.68 0.62
CA HIS A 184 -6.78 -3.29 0.57
C HIS A 184 -5.66 -2.26 0.85
N CYS A 185 -4.42 -2.70 1.04
CA CYS A 185 -3.22 -1.89 1.28
C CYS A 185 -2.20 -1.95 0.12
N SER A 186 -2.62 -2.34 -1.09
CA SER A 186 -1.79 -2.28 -2.30
C SER A 186 -1.37 -0.85 -2.69
N GLN A 187 -2.05 0.15 -2.13
CA GLN A 187 -1.58 1.53 -2.01
C GLN A 187 -1.68 1.98 -0.55
N LEU A 188 -0.53 2.27 0.05
CA LEU A 188 -0.39 2.88 1.38
C LEU A 188 0.08 4.33 1.26
N ASP A 189 -0.50 5.18 2.10
CA ASP A 189 -0.01 6.53 2.41
C ASP A 189 1.05 6.43 3.50
N THR A 190 2.32 6.58 3.13
CA THR A 190 3.46 6.55 4.06
C THR A 190 3.73 7.87 4.78
N ALA A 191 3.11 8.99 4.39
CA ALA A 191 3.11 10.23 5.16
C ALA A 191 2.17 10.16 6.37
N SER A 192 1.13 9.33 6.31
CA SER A 192 0.20 9.10 7.43
C SER A 192 0.84 8.43 8.65
N ILE A 193 2.07 7.93 8.57
CA ILE A 193 2.66 7.09 9.62
C ILE A 193 2.98 7.90 10.87
N ALA A 194 2.22 7.62 11.93
CA ALA A 194 2.37 8.26 13.22
C ALA A 194 2.10 7.28 14.37
N LYS A 195 2.59 7.67 15.55
CA LYS A 195 2.34 6.95 16.81
C LYS A 195 0.92 7.23 17.31
N SER A 196 0.13 6.19 17.50
CA SER A 196 -1.26 6.28 17.97
C SER A 196 -1.31 6.65 19.46
N SER A 197 -1.54 7.93 19.76
CA SER A 197 -1.63 8.47 21.13
C SER A 197 -2.70 7.80 22.00
N SER A 198 -3.76 7.26 21.39
CA SER A 198 -4.87 6.57 22.05
C SER A 198 -4.69 5.05 22.20
N ARG A 199 -3.58 4.48 21.70
CA ARG A 199 -3.31 3.03 21.72
C ARG A 199 -1.91 2.66 22.22
N SER A 200 -0.94 3.56 22.09
CA SER A 200 0.39 3.40 22.67
C SER A 200 0.34 3.50 24.19
N THR A 201 1.17 2.72 24.88
CA THR A 201 1.45 2.89 26.32
C THR A 201 2.96 2.95 26.57
N THR A 202 3.36 3.21 27.82
CA THR A 202 4.79 3.29 28.19
C THR A 202 5.47 1.93 28.03
N GLY A 203 6.24 1.78 26.96
CA GLY A 203 6.93 0.53 26.61
C GLY A 203 6.22 -0.32 25.54
N ASP A 204 4.99 0.03 25.16
CA ASP A 204 4.25 -0.60 24.05
C ASP A 204 3.79 0.47 23.04
N PRO A 205 4.66 0.87 22.09
CA PRO A 205 4.32 1.88 21.08
C PRO A 205 3.52 1.25 19.94
N VAL A 206 2.32 1.78 19.70
CA VAL A 206 1.43 1.36 18.62
C VAL A 206 1.41 2.45 17.55
N PHE A 207 1.88 2.12 16.36
CA PHE A 207 1.85 2.96 15.17
C PHE A 207 0.62 2.67 14.31
N PHE A 208 0.41 3.48 13.29
CA PHE A 208 -0.51 3.16 12.21
C PHE A 208 0.02 3.62 10.86
N VAL A 209 -0.54 3.08 9.79
CA VAL A 209 -0.39 3.52 8.39
C VAL A 209 -1.76 3.50 7.72
N THR A 210 -2.06 4.45 6.84
CA THR A 210 -3.33 4.53 6.12
C THR A 210 -3.25 3.79 4.77
N CYS A 211 -4.24 2.95 4.52
CA CYS A 211 -4.46 2.20 3.29
C CYS A 211 -5.68 2.77 2.55
N GLY A 212 -5.65 2.74 1.22
CA GLY A 212 -6.73 3.25 0.37
C GLY A 212 -6.84 4.78 0.39
N SER A 213 -7.94 5.30 -0.18
CA SER A 213 -8.15 6.74 -0.35
C SER A 213 -9.64 7.12 -0.26
N GLY A 214 -9.92 8.42 -0.13
CA GLY A 214 -11.28 8.96 -0.10
C GLY A 214 -12.14 8.36 1.02
N ALA A 215 -13.30 7.82 0.67
CA ALA A 215 -14.25 7.23 1.62
C ALA A 215 -13.86 5.81 2.09
N ASP A 216 -12.95 5.14 1.36
CA ASP A 216 -12.45 3.80 1.68
C ASP A 216 -11.11 3.85 2.45
N ALA A 217 -10.59 5.05 2.75
CA ALA A 217 -9.38 5.23 3.54
C ALA A 217 -9.55 4.66 4.96
N PHE A 218 -8.63 3.79 5.38
CA PHE A 218 -8.60 3.22 6.73
C PHE A 218 -7.18 2.97 7.19
N ASN A 219 -6.94 2.98 8.50
CA ASN A 219 -5.61 2.72 9.02
C ASN A 219 -5.44 1.23 9.37
N VAL A 220 -4.23 0.72 9.21
CA VAL A 220 -3.76 -0.52 9.84
C VAL A 220 -2.89 -0.14 11.03
N TRP A 221 -3.20 -0.68 12.20
CA TRP A 221 -2.49 -0.43 13.46
C TRP A 221 -1.51 -1.57 13.75
N PHE A 222 -0.29 -1.24 14.15
CA PHE A 222 0.79 -2.22 14.33
C PHE A 222 1.81 -1.79 15.39
N ARG A 223 2.59 -2.75 15.90
CA ARG A 223 3.79 -2.55 16.73
C ARG A 223 5.05 -2.76 15.90
N PRO A 224 6.21 -2.26 16.37
CA PRO A 224 7.51 -2.56 15.77
C PRO A 224 7.89 -4.06 15.71
N THR A 225 7.26 -4.94 16.48
CA THR A 225 7.60 -6.38 16.51
C THR A 225 6.68 -7.27 15.66
N ASP A 226 5.48 -6.79 15.28
CA ASP A 226 4.45 -7.56 14.57
C ASP A 226 4.93 -8.11 13.20
N ALA A 227 5.97 -7.52 12.59
CA ALA A 227 6.64 -8.10 11.42
C ALA A 227 7.19 -9.51 11.71
N GLN A 228 7.80 -9.69 12.89
CA GLN A 228 8.55 -10.88 13.31
C GLN A 228 7.71 -11.85 14.13
N ASP A 229 6.78 -11.36 14.95
CA ASP A 229 6.01 -12.15 15.93
C ASP A 229 4.96 -13.09 15.31
N GLY A 230 4.81 -13.09 13.98
CA GLY A 230 3.88 -13.98 13.25
C GLY A 230 2.42 -13.51 13.21
N GLU A 231 2.12 -12.33 13.76
CA GLU A 231 0.83 -11.63 13.53
C GLU A 231 0.60 -11.41 12.04
N ALA A 232 -0.66 -11.52 11.59
CA ALA A 232 -1.03 -11.44 10.18
C ALA A 232 -1.88 -10.20 9.89
N PHE A 233 -1.47 -9.41 8.89
CA PHE A 233 -2.14 -8.17 8.50
C PHE A 233 -3.27 -8.37 7.48
N ALA A 234 -3.64 -9.63 7.21
CA ALA A 234 -4.71 -10.03 6.32
C ALA A 234 -6.00 -9.21 6.51
N ALA A 235 -6.63 -8.83 5.40
CA ALA A 235 -7.83 -8.01 5.41
C ALA A 235 -8.96 -8.65 6.22
N ARG A 236 -9.47 -7.92 7.21
CA ARG A 236 -10.59 -8.37 8.06
C ARG A 236 -11.89 -8.34 7.25
N VAL A 237 -12.72 -9.36 7.42
CA VAL A 237 -14.06 -9.39 6.84
C VAL A 237 -15.05 -8.72 7.80
N PRO A 238 -15.91 -7.79 7.35
CA PRO A 238 -16.97 -7.21 8.18
C PRO A 238 -17.92 -8.27 8.76
N LEU A 239 -18.45 -8.04 9.96
CA LEU A 239 -19.48 -8.92 10.52
C LEU A 239 -20.72 -8.91 9.63
N GLU A 240 -21.16 -10.11 9.22
CA GLU A 240 -22.31 -10.31 8.34
C GLU A 240 -23.58 -9.61 8.82
N LYS A 241 -24.36 -9.03 7.88
CA LYS A 241 -25.45 -8.08 8.19
C LYS A 241 -26.42 -8.61 9.26
N ASN A 242 -26.82 -9.87 9.16
CA ASN A 242 -27.76 -10.47 10.10
C ASN A 242 -27.13 -10.64 11.50
N ALA A 243 -25.89 -11.13 11.58
CA ALA A 243 -25.19 -11.31 12.84
C ALA A 243 -24.86 -9.97 13.53
N ALA A 244 -24.53 -8.93 12.75
CA ALA A 244 -24.34 -7.57 13.25
C ALA A 244 -25.65 -6.98 13.79
N ALA A 245 -26.78 -7.21 13.11
CA ALA A 245 -28.11 -6.81 13.60
C ALA A 245 -28.51 -7.60 14.86
N ASP A 246 -28.24 -8.90 14.94
CA ASP A 246 -28.49 -9.74 16.12
C ASP A 246 -27.69 -9.25 17.34
N ALA A 247 -26.40 -8.93 17.15
CA ALA A 247 -25.55 -8.40 18.20
C ALA A 247 -25.95 -6.97 18.64
N CYS A 248 -26.40 -6.12 17.70
CA CYS A 248 -26.88 -4.77 18.03
C CYS A 248 -28.24 -4.80 18.74
N GLU A 249 -29.14 -5.73 18.39
CA GLU A 249 -30.37 -5.99 19.16
C GLU A 249 -30.06 -6.52 20.57
N LEU A 250 -29.05 -7.38 20.72
CA LEU A 250 -28.59 -7.84 22.03
C LEU A 250 -28.05 -6.67 22.88
N ALA A 251 -27.29 -5.75 22.28
CA ALA A 251 -26.83 -4.54 22.96
C ALA A 251 -28.01 -3.64 23.41
N ALA A 252 -29.01 -3.42 22.55
CA ALA A 252 -30.25 -2.71 22.91
C ALA A 252 -30.98 -3.40 24.09
N LYS A 253 -31.05 -4.74 24.09
CA LYS A 253 -31.62 -5.54 25.19
C LYS A 253 -30.82 -5.44 26.48
N GLN A 254 -29.50 -5.35 26.42
CA GLN A 254 -28.64 -5.18 27.60
C GLN A 254 -28.70 -3.77 28.19
N ALA A 255 -28.97 -2.75 27.38
CA ALA A 255 -29.11 -1.35 27.82
C ALA A 255 -30.51 -1.00 28.38
N ALA A 256 -31.56 -1.73 27.99
CA ALA A 256 -32.93 -1.43 28.37
C ALA A 256 -33.28 -1.84 29.81
N ILE A 257 -34.02 -0.98 30.54
CA ILE A 257 -34.54 -1.27 31.90
C ILE A 257 -35.44 -2.52 31.91
N ASN A 258 -36.20 -2.76 30.83
CA ASN A 258 -37.05 -3.93 30.65
C ASN A 258 -36.65 -4.68 29.36
N PRO A 259 -35.62 -5.54 29.37
CA PRO A 259 -35.07 -6.19 28.17
C PRO A 259 -36.09 -6.97 27.32
N SER A 260 -37.11 -7.56 27.97
CA SER A 260 -38.20 -8.29 27.32
C SER A 260 -39.20 -7.41 26.57
N THR A 261 -39.10 -6.08 26.70
CA THR A 261 -39.94 -5.10 26.00
C THR A 261 -39.25 -4.46 24.80
N VAL A 262 -38.00 -4.84 24.49
CA VAL A 262 -37.26 -4.28 23.35
C VAL A 262 -37.82 -4.81 22.03
N SER A 263 -38.37 -3.90 21.24
CA SER A 263 -38.80 -4.12 19.86
C SER A 263 -37.83 -3.42 18.91
N PHE A 264 -36.88 -4.17 18.36
CA PHE A 264 -35.79 -3.67 17.51
C PHE A 264 -36.17 -3.70 16.02
N SER A 265 -35.91 -2.60 15.30
CA SER A 265 -36.23 -2.48 13.88
C SER A 265 -35.22 -3.27 13.02
N ARG A 266 -35.69 -4.32 12.35
CA ARG A 266 -34.86 -5.19 11.50
C ARG A 266 -34.98 -4.94 10.00
N ILE A 267 -35.90 -4.06 9.59
CA ILE A 267 -36.26 -3.87 8.18
C ILE A 267 -36.40 -2.38 7.84
N TRP A 268 -37.22 -1.64 8.58
CA TRP A 268 -37.60 -0.27 8.21
C TRP A 268 -36.52 0.78 8.51
N ASP A 269 -35.87 0.70 9.68
CA ASP A 269 -34.85 1.67 10.10
C ASP A 269 -33.42 1.10 10.04
N LEU A 270 -33.25 -0.16 9.61
CA LEU A 270 -31.99 -0.88 9.70
C LEU A 270 -31.02 -0.53 8.54
N ALA A 271 -30.15 0.43 8.79
CA ALA A 271 -28.96 0.66 7.95
C ALA A 271 -27.81 -0.25 8.37
N TYR A 272 -27.14 -0.86 7.39
CA TYR A 272 -25.91 -1.64 7.56
C TYR A 272 -24.88 -1.09 6.58
N ILE A 273 -23.72 -0.69 7.10
CA ILE A 273 -22.64 -0.05 6.36
C ILE A 273 -21.36 -0.86 6.61
N PRO A 274 -20.93 -1.72 5.67
CA PRO A 274 -19.63 -2.38 5.74
C PRO A 274 -18.51 -1.40 5.31
N HIS A 275 -17.29 -1.64 5.78
CA HIS A 275 -16.09 -0.89 5.41
C HIS A 275 -14.96 -1.85 5.03
N VAL A 276 -14.09 -1.45 4.09
CA VAL A 276 -12.93 -2.25 3.62
C VAL A 276 -11.92 -2.60 4.73
N SER A 277 -11.96 -1.89 5.86
CA SER A 277 -11.21 -2.18 7.08
C SER A 277 -11.66 -3.43 7.85
N GLY A 278 -12.72 -4.11 7.40
CA GLY A 278 -13.38 -5.19 8.15
C GLY A 278 -14.26 -4.69 9.28
N ARG A 279 -14.60 -3.39 9.29
CA ARG A 279 -15.62 -2.84 10.19
C ARG A 279 -17.01 -2.92 9.58
N ALA A 280 -18.00 -3.01 10.45
CA ALA A 280 -19.40 -2.84 10.08
C ALA A 280 -20.07 -1.87 11.04
N ARG A 281 -20.91 -0.97 10.52
CA ARG A 281 -21.76 -0.08 11.31
C ARG A 281 -23.23 -0.48 11.11
N VAL A 282 -23.94 -0.70 12.22
CA VAL A 282 -25.38 -0.93 12.24
C VAL A 282 -26.05 0.27 12.89
N VAL A 283 -26.90 0.95 12.15
CA VAL A 283 -27.78 2.00 12.69
C VAL A 283 -29.21 1.47 12.62
N SER A 284 -29.96 1.58 13.72
CA SER A 284 -31.37 1.21 13.74
C SER A 284 -32.17 1.98 14.79
N SER A 285 -33.47 1.71 14.87
CA SER A 285 -34.34 2.12 15.97
C SER A 285 -34.76 0.92 16.83
N PHE A 286 -35.14 1.18 18.08
CA PHE A 286 -35.91 0.25 18.89
C PHE A 286 -36.89 1.00 19.81
N THR A 287 -38.02 0.37 20.18
CA THR A 287 -38.81 0.82 21.33
C THR A 287 -38.54 -0.06 22.54
N ALA A 288 -38.61 0.52 23.74
CA ALA A 288 -38.47 -0.18 25.01
C ALA A 288 -39.22 0.55 26.12
N LYS A 289 -39.58 -0.18 27.19
CA LYS A 289 -40.27 0.41 28.34
C LYS A 289 -39.32 0.82 29.45
N ASN A 290 -39.55 2.02 29.99
CA ASN A 290 -38.84 2.54 31.16
C ASN A 290 -39.45 2.02 32.48
N ALA A 291 -38.89 2.46 33.62
CA ALA A 291 -39.34 2.06 34.96
C ALA A 291 -40.80 2.46 35.30
N LEU A 292 -41.42 3.36 34.53
CA LEU A 292 -42.82 3.78 34.66
C LEU A 292 -43.76 3.02 33.71
N ASN A 293 -43.28 1.96 33.03
CA ASN A 293 -44.01 1.19 32.01
C ASN A 293 -44.46 2.05 30.79
N LEU A 294 -43.92 3.26 30.64
CA LEU A 294 -44.02 4.07 29.42
C LEU A 294 -43.05 3.51 28.38
N GLU A 295 -43.54 3.34 27.15
CA GLU A 295 -42.74 2.95 26.00
C GLU A 295 -42.11 4.20 25.35
N LEU A 296 -40.82 4.13 25.08
CA LEU A 296 -40.02 5.20 24.49
C LEU A 296 -39.26 4.67 23.27
N LYS A 297 -39.01 5.56 22.30
CA LYS A 297 -38.29 5.26 21.06
C LYS A 297 -36.82 5.67 21.19
N TYR A 298 -35.93 4.80 20.74
CA TYR A 298 -34.49 4.99 20.78
C TYR A 298 -33.89 4.79 19.39
N ARG A 299 -32.86 5.56 19.07
CA ARG A 299 -31.91 5.25 18.00
C ARG A 299 -30.73 4.53 18.63
N ILE A 300 -30.24 3.49 17.97
CA ILE A 300 -29.01 2.78 18.31
C ILE A 300 -28.04 2.80 17.14
N ASP A 301 -26.76 2.94 17.45
CA ASP A 301 -25.65 2.98 16.51
C ASP A 301 -24.53 2.08 17.07
N CYS A 302 -24.26 0.96 16.39
CA CYS A 302 -23.32 -0.08 16.81
C CYS A 302 -22.17 -0.17 15.80
N LEU A 303 -20.92 -0.04 16.27
CA LEU A 303 -19.72 -0.22 15.44
C LEU A 303 -19.01 -1.51 15.81
N PHE A 304 -18.72 -2.33 14.80
CA PHE A 304 -18.02 -3.60 14.90
C PHE A 304 -16.64 -3.55 14.24
N ASP A 305 -15.67 -4.28 14.78
CA ASP A 305 -14.34 -4.54 14.20
C ASP A 305 -14.17 -6.07 14.09
N GLY A 306 -14.30 -6.61 12.88
CA GLY A 306 -14.63 -8.02 12.69
C GLY A 306 -15.88 -8.41 13.50
N PRO A 307 -15.88 -9.53 14.25
CA PRO A 307 -17.03 -9.94 15.07
C PRO A 307 -17.20 -9.16 16.38
N THR A 308 -16.27 -8.27 16.73
CA THR A 308 -16.25 -7.59 18.05
C THR A 308 -17.01 -6.27 17.99
N LEU A 309 -18.02 -6.09 18.85
CA LEU A 309 -18.67 -4.81 19.09
C LEU A 309 -17.71 -3.87 19.85
N ILE A 310 -17.32 -2.75 19.23
CA ILE A 310 -16.33 -1.79 19.78
C ILE A 310 -16.92 -0.44 20.17
N GLU A 311 -18.10 -0.08 19.64
CA GLU A 311 -18.84 1.12 20.04
C GLU A 311 -20.34 0.82 20.08
N THR A 312 -21.06 1.43 21.02
CA THR A 312 -22.53 1.42 21.05
C THR A 312 -23.02 2.74 21.59
N ASN A 313 -23.77 3.47 20.78
CA ASN A 313 -24.38 4.75 21.13
C ASN A 313 -25.91 4.61 21.05
N ILE A 314 -26.61 4.95 22.13
CA ILE A 314 -28.06 4.87 22.25
C ILE A 314 -28.58 6.25 22.65
N ILE A 315 -29.50 6.78 21.85
CA ILE A 315 -30.06 8.13 22.02
C ILE A 315 -31.58 8.04 22.00
N GLU A 316 -32.25 8.61 23.01
CA GLU A 316 -33.70 8.73 23.02
C GLU A 316 -34.16 9.63 21.86
N SER A 317 -35.05 9.10 21.03
CA SER A 317 -35.53 9.76 19.82
C SER A 317 -36.83 10.50 20.12
N MET A 318 -36.71 11.81 20.36
CA MET A 318 -37.86 12.70 20.41
C MET A 318 -38.40 12.92 18.99
N GLU A 319 -39.66 12.52 18.78
CA GLU A 319 -40.51 12.90 17.64
C GLU A 319 -41.48 14.01 18.08
#